data_AF-A0A952EVE2-F1
#
_entry.id   AF-A0A952EVE2-F1
#
_cell.length_a   1.000
_cell.length_b   1.000
_cell.length_c   1.000
_cell.angle_alpha   90.00
_cell.angle_beta   90.00
_cell.angle_gamma   90.00
#
_symmetry.space_group_name_H-M   'P 1'
#
loop_
_entity.id
_entity.type
_entity.pdbx_description
1 polymer ?
#
loop_
_entity_poly.entity_id
_entity_poly.type
_entity_poly.pdbx_seq_one_letter_code
_entity_poly.pdbx_strand_id
1 'polypeptide(L)'
;VDIDRGGPTYTKDTLSELRALNPGADLYFITGADALASILSWQNWEEMFSIAKFVGVSRPGYELDGKHLAAALAELPADALTLVEVPALAISSTDCRKRAEVGRPIWYLVPDGVVQYVAKRQLYAAQPAVTKDGNR
;
A
#
# COMPACT_ATOMS: atom_id res chain seq x y z
N VAL A 1 13.28 -7.43 3.80
CA VAL A 1 12.51 -8.34 2.91
C VAL A 1 12.36 -7.65 1.56
N ASP A 2 11.37 -6.78 1.34
CA ASP A 2 11.11 -6.24 -0.02
C ASP A 2 12.12 -5.20 -0.52
N ILE A 3 12.48 -4.21 0.31
CA ILE A 3 13.43 -3.15 -0.08
C ILE A 3 14.84 -3.74 -0.31
N ASP A 4 15.19 -4.78 0.45
CA ASP A 4 16.52 -5.42 0.39
C ASP A 4 16.67 -6.35 -0.81
N ARG A 5 15.56 -6.92 -1.32
CA ARG A 5 15.56 -7.84 -2.48
C ARG A 5 15.99 -7.12 -3.78
N GLY A 6 15.65 -5.84 -3.90
CA GLY A 6 15.81 -5.07 -5.14
C GLY A 6 14.85 -5.53 -6.24
N GLY A 7 14.73 -4.72 -7.30
CA GLY A 7 13.79 -4.99 -8.38
C GLY A 7 12.31 -4.77 -8.00
N PRO A 8 11.36 -5.20 -8.85
CA PRO A 8 9.95 -5.08 -8.56
C PRO A 8 9.53 -5.96 -7.38
N THR A 9 8.62 -5.46 -6.55
CA THR A 9 8.08 -6.19 -5.41
C THR A 9 6.86 -7.01 -5.84
N TYR A 10 6.97 -8.34 -5.72
CA TYR A 10 5.84 -9.26 -5.87
C TYR A 10 5.39 -9.78 -4.50
N THR A 11 4.10 -9.64 -4.21
CA THR A 11 3.50 -10.04 -2.93
C THR A 11 3.76 -11.51 -2.59
N LYS A 12 3.75 -12.40 -3.58
CA LYS A 12 4.06 -13.83 -3.38
C LYS A 12 5.44 -14.03 -2.75
N ASP A 13 6.46 -13.32 -3.25
CA ASP A 13 7.83 -13.44 -2.76
C ASP A 13 7.93 -12.91 -1.33
N THR A 14 7.29 -11.77 -1.06
CA THR A 14 7.17 -11.20 0.29
C THR A 14 6.57 -12.19 1.28
N LEU A 15 5.44 -12.80 0.93
CA LEU A 15 4.75 -13.75 1.79
C LEU A 15 5.55 -15.04 2.01
N SER A 16 6.22 -15.53 0.97
CA SER A 16 7.07 -16.72 1.04
C SER A 16 8.26 -16.50 1.99
N GLU A 17 8.92 -15.35 1.89
CA GLU A 17 10.03 -14.97 2.78
C GLU A 17 9.54 -14.78 4.22
N LEU A 18 8.40 -14.11 4.43
CA LEU A 18 7.84 -13.93 5.77
C LEU A 18 7.41 -15.26 6.41
N ARG A 19 6.88 -16.21 5.63
CA ARG A 19 6.56 -17.57 6.09
C ARG A 19 7.81 -18.33 6.48
N ALA A 20 8.89 -18.24 5.70
CA ALA A 20 10.15 -18.88 6.02
C ALA A 20 10.76 -18.34 7.32
N LEU A 21 10.65 -17.02 7.54
CA LEU A 21 11.10 -16.37 8.78
C LEU A 21 10.20 -16.66 9.99
N ASN A 22 8.93 -16.98 9.75
CA ASN A 22 7.93 -17.18 10.81
C ASN A 22 7.09 -18.46 10.55
N PRO A 23 7.68 -19.67 10.63
CA PRO A 23 7.04 -20.89 10.16
C PRO A 23 5.71 -21.21 10.84
N GLY A 24 5.62 -20.94 12.16
CA GLY A 24 4.43 -21.23 12.97
C GLY A 24 3.44 -20.07 13.12
N ALA A 25 3.65 -18.94 12.45
CA ALA A 25 2.77 -17.78 12.58
C ALA A 25 1.62 -17.83 11.57
N ASP A 26 0.43 -17.36 11.97
CA ASP A 26 -0.62 -17.04 11.01
C ASP A 26 -0.31 -15.70 10.35
N LEU A 27 -0.19 -15.70 9.02
CA LEU A 27 0.11 -14.50 8.26
C LEU A 27 -1.18 -13.84 7.79
N TYR A 28 -1.30 -12.54 8.06
CA TYR A 28 -2.38 -11.69 7.58
C TYR A 28 -1.80 -10.57 6.72
N PHE A 29 -2.12 -10.58 5.43
CA PHE A 29 -1.72 -9.54 4.49
C PHE A 29 -2.79 -8.46 4.42
N ILE A 30 -2.47 -7.28 4.93
CA ILE A 30 -3.40 -6.15 5.01
C ILE A 30 -3.02 -5.12 3.96
N THR A 31 -3.94 -4.78 3.06
CA THR A 31 -3.70 -3.77 2.04
C THR A 31 -4.98 -3.04 1.63
N GLY A 32 -4.81 -1.90 0.95
CA GLY A 32 -5.93 -1.17 0.38
C GLY A 32 -6.67 -2.00 -0.68
N ALA A 33 -7.97 -1.80 -0.76
CA ALA A 33 -8.87 -2.41 -1.73
C ALA A 33 -8.32 -2.45 -3.17
N ASP A 34 -7.79 -1.32 -3.65
CA ASP A 34 -7.26 -1.18 -5.02
C ASP A 34 -6.04 -2.06 -5.27
N ALA A 35 -5.13 -2.09 -4.31
CA ALA A 35 -3.94 -2.92 -4.38
C ALA A 35 -4.31 -4.41 -4.33
N LEU A 36 -5.30 -4.77 -3.50
CA LEU A 36 -5.80 -6.15 -3.43
C LEU A 36 -6.39 -6.59 -4.79
N ALA A 37 -7.22 -5.76 -5.42
CA ALA A 37 -7.77 -6.06 -6.74
C ALA A 37 -6.66 -6.23 -7.80
N SER A 38 -5.61 -5.40 -7.76
CA SER A 38 -4.44 -5.56 -8.62
C SER A 38 -3.71 -6.88 -8.37
N ILE A 39 -3.47 -7.24 -7.11
CA ILE A 39 -2.76 -8.49 -6.75
C ILE A 39 -3.53 -9.72 -7.26
N LEU A 40 -4.86 -9.70 -7.16
CA LEU A 40 -5.73 -10.79 -7.61
C LEU A 40 -5.82 -10.94 -9.13
N SER A 41 -5.40 -9.93 -9.89
CA SER A 41 -5.29 -10.01 -11.35
C SER A 41 -3.98 -10.64 -11.85
N TRP A 42 -3.02 -10.90 -10.96
CA TRP A 42 -1.73 -11.47 -11.33
C TRP A 42 -1.80 -12.99 -11.47
N GLN A 43 -0.90 -13.58 -12.27
CA GLN A 43 -0.76 -15.04 -12.32
C GLN A 43 -0.34 -15.59 -10.95
N ASN A 44 -0.87 -16.77 -10.60
CA ASN A 44 -0.58 -17.52 -9.37
C ASN A 44 -1.04 -16.84 -8.08
N TRP A 45 -2.12 -16.06 -8.15
CA TRP A 45 -2.70 -15.42 -6.97
C TRP A 45 -3.20 -16.43 -5.93
N GLU A 46 -3.67 -17.61 -6.37
CA GLU A 46 -4.17 -18.71 -5.54
C GLU A 46 -3.11 -19.21 -4.52
N GLU A 47 -1.84 -19.31 -4.95
CA GLU A 47 -0.76 -19.78 -4.08
C GLU A 47 -0.58 -18.84 -2.88
N MET A 48 -0.80 -17.54 -3.05
CA MET A 48 -0.68 -16.59 -1.94
C MET A 48 -1.70 -16.84 -0.82
N PHE A 49 -2.91 -17.31 -1.16
CA PHE A 49 -3.93 -17.65 -0.18
C PHE A 49 -3.63 -18.94 0.60
N SER A 50 -2.72 -19.78 0.10
CA SER A 50 -2.19 -20.90 0.88
C SER A 50 -1.15 -20.47 1.94
N ILE A 51 -0.55 -19.29 1.75
CA ILE A 51 0.52 -18.77 2.62
C ILE A 51 -0.04 -17.84 3.70
N ALA A 52 -1.03 -17.00 3.34
CA ALA A 52 -1.57 -15.97 4.21
C ALA A 52 -3.07 -15.73 3.97
N LYS A 53 -3.74 -15.21 5.01
CA LYS A 53 -5.09 -14.65 4.91
C LYS A 53 -4.99 -13.20 4.43
N PHE A 54 -5.94 -12.76 3.61
CA PHE A 54 -5.94 -11.41 3.07
C PHE A 54 -6.98 -10.54 3.78
N VAL A 55 -6.63 -9.28 3.99
CA VAL A 55 -7.53 -8.25 4.53
C VAL A 55 -7.50 -7.04 3.61
N GLY A 56 -8.58 -6.83 2.86
CA GLY A 56 -8.76 -5.66 2.01
C GLY A 56 -9.42 -4.53 2.80
N VAL A 57 -8.74 -3.39 2.95
CA VAL A 57 -9.32 -2.21 3.61
C VAL A 57 -9.83 -1.20 2.60
N SER A 58 -11.07 -0.72 2.79
CA SER A 58 -11.68 0.31 1.96
C SER A 58 -12.14 1.51 2.79
N ARG A 59 -12.26 2.67 2.14
CA ARG A 59 -12.87 3.88 2.72
C ARG A 59 -14.39 3.82 2.56
N PRO A 60 -15.17 4.52 3.40
CA PRO A 60 -16.62 4.61 3.23
C PRO A 60 -17.01 5.08 1.82
N GLY A 61 -17.97 4.39 1.21
CA GLY A 61 -18.43 4.67 -0.16
C GLY A 61 -17.51 4.14 -1.26
N TYR A 62 -16.44 3.41 -0.92
CA TYR A 62 -15.66 2.65 -1.88
C TYR A 62 -16.09 1.19 -1.86
N GLU A 63 -17.01 0.83 -2.75
CA GLU A 63 -17.35 -0.56 -2.99
C GLU A 63 -16.21 -1.19 -3.80
N LEU A 64 -15.45 -2.06 -3.15
CA LEU A 64 -14.90 -3.19 -3.88
C LEU A 64 -16.09 -3.94 -4.43
N ASP A 65 -16.38 -3.79 -5.72
CA ASP A 65 -17.41 -4.58 -6.35
C ASP A 65 -16.95 -6.04 -6.29
N GLY A 66 -17.42 -6.71 -5.24
CA GLY A 66 -17.09 -8.09 -4.93
C GLY A 66 -17.40 -9.02 -6.09
N LYS A 67 -18.12 -8.59 -7.13
CA LYS A 67 -18.36 -9.36 -8.35
C LYS A 67 -17.09 -9.72 -9.12
N HIS A 68 -16.09 -8.83 -9.18
CA HIS A 68 -14.81 -9.17 -9.83
C HIS A 68 -14.00 -10.17 -9.00
N LEU A 69 -14.19 -10.13 -7.68
CA LEU A 69 -13.61 -11.09 -6.75
C LEU A 69 -14.45 -12.35 -6.59
N ALA A 70 -15.75 -12.33 -6.85
CA ALA A 70 -16.69 -13.38 -6.44
C ALA A 70 -16.37 -14.70 -7.13
N ALA A 71 -15.96 -14.62 -8.40
CA ALA A 71 -15.47 -15.79 -9.13
C ALA A 71 -14.19 -16.36 -8.50
N ALA A 72 -13.23 -15.51 -8.15
CA ALA A 72 -12.00 -15.93 -7.47
C ALA A 72 -12.25 -16.43 -6.03
N LEU A 73 -13.19 -15.80 -5.31
CA LEU A 73 -13.56 -16.15 -3.94
C LEU A 73 -14.35 -17.45 -3.84
N ALA A 74 -15.05 -17.85 -4.90
CA ALA A 74 -15.80 -19.10 -4.93
C ALA A 74 -14.90 -20.34 -4.80
N GLU A 75 -13.64 -20.25 -5.26
CA GLU A 75 -12.66 -21.34 -5.18
C GLU A 75 -11.78 -21.25 -3.92
N LEU A 76 -11.90 -20.17 -3.15
CA LEU A 76 -11.11 -19.96 -1.94
C LEU A 76 -11.81 -20.44 -0.67
N PRO A 77 -11.05 -20.77 0.39
CA PRO A 77 -11.61 -20.95 1.73
C PRO A 77 -12.42 -19.73 2.16
N ALA A 78 -13.52 -19.95 2.89
CA ALA A 78 -14.45 -18.89 3.29
C ALA A 78 -13.80 -17.79 4.15
N ASP A 79 -12.68 -18.07 4.82
CA ASP A 79 -11.93 -17.15 5.67
C ASP A 79 -10.63 -16.62 5.02
N ALA A 80 -10.41 -16.93 3.73
CA ALA A 80 -9.20 -16.57 3.01
C ALA A 80 -9.09 -15.06 2.72
N LEU A 81 -10.23 -14.38 2.57
CA LEU A 81 -10.31 -12.93 2.39
C LEU A 81 -11.35 -12.31 3.33
N THR A 82 -10.96 -11.23 4.01
CA THR A 82 -11.87 -10.35 4.76
C THR A 82 -11.82 -8.95 4.18
N LEU A 83 -12.98 -8.33 3.95
CA LEU A 83 -13.06 -6.91 3.59
C LEU A 83 -13.50 -6.09 4.80
N VAL A 84 -12.76 -5.02 5.08
CA VAL A 84 -13.00 -4.15 6.25
C VAL A 84 -13.11 -2.70 5.78
N GLU A 85 -14.26 -2.09 6.07
CA GLU A 85 -14.42 -0.64 5.87
C GLU A 85 -13.80 0.12 7.06
N VAL A 86 -12.93 1.09 6.75
CA VAL A 86 -12.23 1.90 7.76
C VAL A 86 -12.54 3.39 7.54
N PRO A 87 -13.33 4.03 8.42
CA PRO A 87 -13.73 5.44 8.27
C PRO A 87 -12.58 6.44 8.22
N ALA A 88 -11.46 6.16 8.90
CA ALA A 88 -10.32 7.06 9.02
C ALA A 88 -9.40 7.13 7.78
N LEU A 89 -9.72 6.43 6.68
CA LEU A 89 -8.95 6.45 5.43
C LEU A 89 -9.10 7.74 4.60
N ALA A 90 -9.66 8.82 5.15
CA ALA A 90 -9.73 10.11 4.47
C ALA A 90 -8.34 10.77 4.27
N ILE A 91 -7.32 10.30 4.98
CA ILE A 91 -5.93 10.73 4.81
C ILE A 91 -5.29 9.91 3.67
N SER A 92 -4.72 10.58 2.66
CA SER A 92 -4.00 9.91 1.58
C SER A 92 -2.57 10.43 1.44
N SER A 93 -1.65 9.53 1.08
CA SER A 93 -0.26 9.88 0.80
C SER A 93 -0.13 10.87 -0.36
N THR A 94 -1.02 10.80 -1.36
CA THR A 94 -1.06 11.74 -2.48
C THR A 94 -1.34 13.17 -2.00
N ASP A 95 -2.30 13.34 -1.09
CA ASP A 95 -2.63 14.65 -0.52
C ASP A 95 -1.51 15.17 0.40
N CYS A 96 -0.87 14.27 1.18
CA CYS A 96 0.29 14.64 1.99
C CYS A 96 1.48 15.14 1.15
N ARG A 97 1.80 14.46 0.03
CA ARG A 97 2.87 14.89 -0.89
C ARG A 97 2.56 16.24 -1.53
N LYS A 98 1.34 16.41 -2.05
CA LYS A 98 0.89 17.70 -2.61
C LYS A 98 0.98 18.85 -1.62
N ARG A 99 0.63 18.61 -0.35
CA ARG A 99 0.79 19.64 0.71
C ARG A 99 2.28 19.96 0.94
N ALA A 100 3.11 18.95 1.09
CA ALA A 100 4.56 19.12 1.30
C ALA A 100 5.22 19.87 0.14
N GLU A 101 4.83 19.59 -1.11
CA GLU A 101 5.32 20.26 -2.32
C GLU A 101 5.13 21.78 -2.30
N VAL A 102 4.01 22.26 -1.75
CA VAL A 102 3.70 23.70 -1.66
C VAL A 102 3.96 24.29 -0.27
N GLY A 103 4.74 23.60 0.57
CA GLY A 103 5.08 24.05 1.93
C GLY A 103 3.88 24.11 2.90
N ARG A 104 2.78 23.43 2.58
CA ARG A 104 1.63 23.34 3.48
C ARG A 104 1.86 22.30 4.57
N PRO A 105 1.37 22.56 5.80
CA PRO A 105 1.54 21.63 6.91
C PRO A 105 0.85 20.29 6.67
N ILE A 106 1.50 19.22 7.13
CA ILE A 106 0.94 17.86 7.20
C ILE A 106 0.74 17.39 8.65
N TRP A 107 0.74 18.34 9.61
CA TRP A 107 0.43 18.08 11.02
C TRP A 107 -0.94 17.42 11.17
N TYR A 108 -1.06 16.50 12.13
CA TYR A 108 -2.27 15.71 12.41
C TYR A 108 -2.69 14.75 11.28
N LEU A 109 -2.02 14.75 10.12
CA LEU A 109 -2.24 13.77 9.05
C LEU A 109 -1.26 12.59 9.14
N VAL A 110 -0.09 12.84 9.72
CA VAL A 110 0.95 11.84 9.97
C VAL A 110 1.53 12.07 11.37
N PRO A 111 2.20 11.06 11.97
CA PRO A 111 2.89 11.25 13.24
C PRO A 111 3.95 12.36 13.16
N ASP A 112 4.17 13.10 14.26
CA ASP A 112 5.09 14.24 14.30
C ASP A 112 6.51 13.88 13.83
N GLY A 113 7.01 12.70 14.20
CA GLY A 113 8.32 12.22 13.73
C GLY A 113 8.42 12.12 12.20
N VAL A 114 7.32 11.80 11.53
CA VAL A 114 7.25 11.77 10.06
C VAL A 114 7.24 13.19 9.49
N VAL A 115 6.53 14.13 10.11
CA VAL A 115 6.56 15.54 9.68
C VAL A 115 7.99 16.10 9.74
N GLN A 116 8.67 15.83 10.86
CA GLN A 116 10.07 16.23 11.04
C GLN A 116 10.97 15.57 10.01
N TYR A 117 10.74 14.29 9.69
CA TYR A 117 11.53 13.58 8.68
C TYR A 117 11.37 14.17 7.28
N VAL A 118 10.13 14.44 6.86
CA VAL A 118 9.82 15.07 5.57
C VAL A 118 10.52 16.42 5.44
N ALA A 119 10.45 17.26 6.47
CA ALA A 119 11.11 18.57 6.49
C ALA A 119 12.64 18.46 6.48
N LYS A 120 13.23 17.62 7.34
CA LYS A 120 14.70 17.45 7.43
C LYS A 120 15.32 16.90 6.16
N ARG A 121 14.60 16.01 5.47
CA ARG A 121 15.06 15.37 4.24
C ARG A 121 14.61 16.08 2.97
N GLN A 122 13.85 17.19 3.09
CA GLN A 122 13.26 17.92 1.97
C GLN A 122 12.49 16.99 1.01
N LEU A 123 11.81 15.97 1.57
CA LEU A 123 11.03 15.04 0.76
C LEU A 123 9.86 15.80 0.14
N TYR A 124 9.66 15.58 -1.17
CA TYR A 124 8.59 16.18 -1.95
C TYR A 124 8.70 17.70 -2.11
N ALA A 125 9.79 18.35 -1.70
CA ALA A 125 9.98 19.76 -1.99
C ALA A 125 10.03 19.97 -3.52
N ALA A 126 9.32 20.99 -4.02
CA ALA A 126 9.44 21.37 -5.42
C ALA A 126 10.92 21.69 -5.70
N GLN A 127 11.51 21.04 -6.71
CA GLN A 127 12.85 21.43 -7.14
C GLN A 127 12.78 22.90 -7.60
N PRO A 128 13.72 23.77 -7.17
CA PRO A 128 13.79 25.10 -7.72
C PRO A 128 13.91 24.95 -9.24
N ALA A 129 13.01 25.62 -9.96
CA ALA A 129 13.12 25.71 -11.42
C ALA A 129 14.55 26.16 -11.73
N VAL A 130 15.29 25.35 -12.49
CA VAL A 130 16.57 25.79 -13.04
C VAL A 130 16.23 26.94 -13.97
N THR A 131 16.31 28.18 -13.46
CA THR A 131 16.36 29.35 -14.32
C THR A 131 17.63 29.19 -15.13
N LYS A 132 17.48 28.88 -16.42
CA LYS A 132 18.53 29.11 -17.40
C LYS A 132 18.67 30.63 -17.54
N ASP A 133 19.21 31.27 -16.51
CA ASP A 133 19.71 32.63 -16.64
C ASP A 133 21.02 32.56 -17.41
N GLY A 134 21.02 33.31 -18.50
CA GLY A 134 21.94 33.18 -19.61
C GLY A 134 23.40 33.42 -19.26
N ASN A 135 24.25 32.88 -20.12
CA ASN A 135 25.64 33.31 -20.21
C ASN A 135 25.94 33.63 -21.67
N ARG A 136 26.08 34.94 -21.90
CA ARG A 136 26.94 35.64 -22.88
C ARG A 136 26.91 35.25 -24.35
#